data_AF-A0A921IEL0-F1
#
_entry.id   AF-A0A921IEL0-F1
#
_cell.length_a   1.000
_cell.length_b   1.000
_cell.length_c   1.000
_cell.angle_alpha   90.00
_cell.angle_beta   90.00
_cell.angle_gamma   90.00
#
_symmetry.space_group_name_H-M   'P 1'
#
loop_
_entity.id
_entity.type
_entity.pdbx_description
1 polymer ?
#
loop_
_entity_poly.entity_id
_entity_poly.type
_entity_poly.pdbx_seq_one_letter_code
_entity_poly.pdbx_strand_id
1 'polypeptide(L)'
;MKHRFLITALAFGMLTGAVSTTIVPTQPVQAISKKVAVNHGYRKVTLTKTVRIRKIHKRVPTYKSTLGPTEYADKKLTVKLMQVGTDFGWYLKIPGYRGTWTVSKRYNDYSWFKLGWHY
;
A
#
# COMPACT_ATOMS: atom_id res chain seq x y z
N MET A 1 -49.00 17.58 -35.53
CA MET A 1 -48.07 16.68 -36.25
C MET A 1 -47.80 15.46 -35.37
N LYS A 2 -47.92 14.27 -35.98
CA LYS A 2 -47.33 12.97 -35.60
C LYS A 2 -47.69 12.37 -34.23
N HIS A 3 -48.67 11.46 -34.30
CA HIS A 3 -48.76 10.26 -33.47
C HIS A 3 -47.45 9.48 -33.47
N ARG A 4 -47.08 8.90 -32.32
CA ARG A 4 -46.49 7.54 -32.27
C ARG A 4 -47.05 6.77 -31.07
N PHE A 5 -47.47 5.57 -31.41
CA PHE A 5 -48.21 4.60 -30.62
C PHE A 5 -47.39 3.98 -29.47
N LEU A 6 -48.09 3.74 -28.36
CA LEU A 6 -48.05 2.54 -27.50
C LEU A 6 -47.30 1.33 -28.07
N ILE A 7 -46.57 0.57 -27.23
CA ILE A 7 -46.87 -0.84 -26.89
C ILE A 7 -46.28 -1.19 -25.51
N THR A 8 -47.17 -1.72 -24.68
CA THR A 8 -47.02 -2.36 -23.37
C THR A 8 -46.15 -3.63 -23.42
N ALA A 9 -45.33 -3.87 -22.40
CA ALA A 9 -44.93 -5.23 -22.02
C ALA A 9 -44.98 -5.38 -20.50
N LEU A 10 -46.05 -6.03 -20.07
CA LEU A 10 -46.23 -6.67 -18.77
C LEU A 10 -45.23 -7.83 -18.66
N ALA A 11 -44.56 -8.00 -17.51
CA ALA A 11 -44.47 -9.29 -16.79
C ALA A 11 -43.46 -9.25 -15.63
N PHE A 12 -44.03 -9.31 -14.43
CA PHE A 12 -43.69 -10.17 -13.28
C PHE A 12 -42.22 -10.49 -12.93
N GLY A 13 -41.89 -10.16 -11.68
CA GLY A 13 -40.79 -10.75 -10.94
C GLY A 13 -40.64 -10.10 -9.57
N MET A 14 -41.64 -10.22 -8.69
CA MET A 14 -41.40 -9.98 -7.27
C MET A 14 -40.47 -11.08 -6.76
N LEU A 15 -39.25 -10.71 -6.39
CA LEU A 15 -38.47 -11.51 -5.44
C LEU A 15 -37.67 -10.57 -4.56
N THR A 16 -38.25 -10.36 -3.39
CA THR A 16 -37.62 -10.02 -2.13
C THR A 16 -36.20 -10.57 -2.06
N GLY A 17 -35.24 -9.65 -2.02
CA GLY A 17 -33.83 -9.97 -1.91
C GLY A 17 -33.06 -8.70 -1.58
N ALA A 18 -33.48 -7.98 -0.53
CA ALA A 18 -32.62 -7.03 0.14
C ALA A 18 -31.45 -7.79 0.77
N VAL A 19 -30.48 -8.17 -0.05
CA VAL A 19 -29.12 -8.38 0.44
C VAL A 19 -28.42 -7.07 0.16
N SER A 20 -28.55 -6.16 1.13
CA SER A 20 -27.53 -5.15 1.34
C SER A 20 -26.22 -5.90 1.48
N THR A 21 -25.49 -6.09 0.39
CA THR A 21 -24.07 -6.36 0.45
C THR A 21 -23.49 -5.07 0.99
N THR A 22 -23.40 -5.02 2.31
CA THR A 22 -22.70 -3.99 3.05
C THR A 22 -21.31 -3.91 2.42
N ILE A 23 -21.09 -2.93 1.54
CA ILE A 23 -19.77 -2.56 1.10
C ILE A 23 -19.17 -1.89 2.33
N VAL A 24 -18.70 -2.71 3.29
CA VAL A 24 -17.90 -2.21 4.40
C VAL A 24 -16.60 -1.75 3.76
N PRO A 25 -16.28 -0.45 3.79
CA PRO A 25 -14.95 -0.01 3.41
C PRO A 25 -14.02 -0.52 4.52
N THR A 26 -13.48 -1.73 4.34
CA THR A 26 -12.40 -2.28 5.18
C THR A 26 -11.05 -1.64 4.86
N GLN A 27 -10.97 -0.90 3.75
CA GLN A 27 -9.76 -0.23 3.25
C GLN A 27 -9.21 0.90 4.15
N PRO A 28 -10.01 1.82 4.74
CA PRO A 28 -9.46 2.87 5.60
C PRO A 28 -8.87 2.33 6.90
N VAL A 29 -9.54 1.39 7.58
CA VAL A 29 -9.09 0.89 8.89
C VAL A 29 -7.76 0.13 8.77
N GLN A 30 -7.61 -0.71 7.74
CA GLN A 30 -6.35 -1.42 7.50
C GLN A 30 -5.20 -0.47 7.13
N ALA A 31 -5.47 0.58 6.36
CA ALA A 31 -4.46 1.58 6.01
C ALA A 31 -4.02 2.40 7.23
N ILE A 32 -4.96 2.79 8.10
CA ILE A 32 -4.67 3.50 9.36
C ILE A 32 -3.82 2.63 10.29
N SER A 33 -4.20 1.35 10.47
CA SER A 33 -3.44 0.40 11.29
C SER A 33 -2.00 0.22 10.77
N LYS A 34 -1.83 0.07 9.45
CA LYS A 34 -0.49 -0.02 8.84
C LYS A 34 0.33 1.25 9.05
N LYS A 35 -0.26 2.43 8.84
CA LYS A 35 0.38 3.73 9.06
C LYS A 35 0.91 3.84 10.48
N VAL A 36 0.04 3.62 11.48
CA VAL A 36 0.42 3.68 12.90
C VAL A 36 1.55 2.70 13.20
N ALA A 37 1.47 1.47 12.67
CA ALA A 37 2.47 0.43 12.93
C ALA A 37 3.88 0.73 12.37
N VAL A 38 3.99 1.47 11.26
CA VAL A 38 5.29 1.76 10.61
C VAL A 38 5.85 3.15 10.92
N ASN A 39 5.06 4.04 11.53
CA ASN A 39 5.48 5.40 11.88
C ASN A 39 6.29 5.47 13.19
N HIS A 40 6.09 4.51 14.12
CA HIS A 40 6.77 4.47 15.43
C HIS A 40 8.03 3.58 15.44
N GLY A 41 8.79 3.58 14.34
CA GLY A 41 10.05 2.83 14.24
C GLY A 41 9.98 1.64 13.28
N TYR A 42 11.07 0.87 13.27
CA TYR A 42 11.21 -0.27 12.35
C TYR A 42 10.29 -1.43 12.73
N ARG A 43 9.34 -1.75 11.85
CA ARG A 43 8.42 -2.89 11.98
C ARG A 43 8.73 -3.98 10.97
N LYS A 44 8.65 -5.24 11.40
CA LYS A 44 8.80 -6.40 10.49
C LYS A 44 7.56 -6.50 9.58
N VAL A 45 7.78 -6.45 8.27
CA VAL A 45 6.73 -6.54 7.25
C VAL A 45 7.14 -7.50 6.16
N THR A 46 6.14 -8.08 5.49
CA THR A 46 6.35 -8.93 4.32
C THR A 46 5.85 -8.20 3.08
N LEU A 47 6.69 -8.13 2.05
CA LEU A 47 6.33 -7.51 0.77
C LEU A 47 5.26 -8.36 0.08
N THR A 48 4.19 -7.72 -0.38
CA THR A 48 3.12 -8.40 -1.15
C THR A 48 3.35 -8.32 -2.65
N LYS A 49 4.19 -7.37 -3.10
CA LYS A 49 4.52 -7.10 -4.49
C LYS A 49 6.02 -6.92 -4.63
N THR A 50 6.56 -7.17 -5.82
CA THR A 50 7.93 -6.76 -6.14
C THR A 50 7.99 -5.24 -6.21
N VAL A 51 8.93 -4.62 -5.50
CA VAL A 51 9.05 -3.15 -5.40
C VAL A 51 10.43 -2.68 -5.79
N ARG A 52 10.48 -1.49 -6.40
CA ARG A 52 11.74 -0.80 -6.69
C ARG A 52 12.33 -0.23 -5.41
N ILE A 53 13.54 -0.65 -5.09
CA ILE A 53 14.32 -0.17 -3.95
C ILE A 53 15.55 0.59 -4.40
N ARG A 54 16.02 1.52 -3.57
CA ARG A 54 17.26 2.27 -3.81
C ARG A 54 18.01 2.42 -2.50
N LYS A 55 19.32 2.18 -2.52
CA LYS A 55 20.15 2.35 -1.32
C LYS A 55 20.24 3.83 -0.97
N ILE A 56 20.00 4.16 0.30
CA ILE A 56 20.14 5.53 0.81
C ILE A 56 21.59 5.73 1.23
N HIS A 57 22.25 6.69 0.59
CA HIS A 57 23.54 7.20 1.03
C HIS A 57 23.29 8.45 1.86
N LYS A 58 23.28 8.28 3.19
CA LYS A 58 23.14 9.39 4.12
C LYS A 58 24.40 10.25 4.06
N ARG A 59 24.27 11.51 3.65
CA ARG A 59 25.33 12.51 3.80
C ARG A 59 25.04 13.35 5.04
N VAL A 60 25.70 13.02 6.14
CA VAL A 60 25.73 13.83 7.37
C VAL A 60 26.93 14.77 7.26
N PRO A 61 26.87 16.07 7.68
CA PRO A 61 25.83 16.71 8.50
C PRO A 61 24.88 17.69 7.79
N THR A 62 25.13 18.10 6.54
CA THR A 62 24.43 19.26 5.94
C THR A 62 24.01 19.10 4.48
N TYR A 63 24.19 17.94 3.86
CA TYR A 63 23.94 17.77 2.43
C TYR A 63 22.81 16.76 2.15
N LYS A 64 22.07 16.98 1.05
CA LYS A 64 20.97 16.11 0.63
C LYS A 64 21.47 14.66 0.50
N SER A 65 20.79 13.74 1.17
CA SER A 65 21.06 12.31 1.00
C SER A 65 20.90 11.94 -0.47
N THR A 66 21.70 11.00 -0.97
CA THR A 66 21.60 10.54 -2.36
C THR A 66 21.08 9.11 -2.43
N LEU A 67 20.54 8.74 -3.59
CA LEU A 67 20.06 7.41 -3.85
C LEU A 67 21.00 6.69 -4.80
N GLY A 68 21.35 5.47 -4.45
CA GLY A 68 22.08 4.55 -5.32
C GLY A 68 21.26 4.14 -6.57
N PRO A 69 21.78 3.16 -7.32
CA PRO A 69 21.06 2.58 -8.45
C PRO A 69 19.72 1.96 -8.03
N THR A 70 18.85 1.74 -9.01
CA THR A 70 17.56 1.09 -8.77
C THR A 70 17.73 -0.42 -8.78
N GLU A 71 17.25 -1.04 -7.72
CA GLU A 71 17.20 -2.49 -7.55
C GLU A 71 15.75 -2.92 -7.28
N TYR A 72 15.51 -4.23 -7.24
CA TYR A 72 14.19 -4.79 -7.02
C TYR A 72 14.21 -5.69 -5.78
N ALA A 73 13.24 -5.48 -4.89
CA ALA A 73 12.96 -6.36 -3.78
C ALA A 73 11.79 -7.28 -4.15
N ASP A 74 12.01 -8.58 -4.06
CA ASP A 74 11.01 -9.57 -4.45
C ASP A 74 9.81 -9.64 -3.51
N LYS A 75 8.67 -10.06 -4.07
CA LYS A 75 7.49 -10.41 -3.28
C LYS A 75 7.85 -11.49 -2.26
N LYS A 76 7.14 -11.51 -1.12
CA LYS A 76 7.35 -12.39 0.04
C LYS A 76 8.65 -12.15 0.82
N LEU A 77 9.52 -11.25 0.39
CA LEU A 77 10.67 -10.84 1.18
C LEU A 77 10.21 -10.19 2.49
N THR A 78 10.83 -10.57 3.60
CA THR A 78 10.54 -9.99 4.91
C THR A 78 11.61 -8.99 5.27
N VAL A 79 11.19 -7.74 5.53
CA VAL A 79 12.06 -6.60 5.77
C VAL A 79 11.63 -5.86 7.03
N LYS A 80 12.52 -5.05 7.59
CA LYS A 80 12.13 -4.06 8.60
C LYS A 80 11.81 -2.75 7.88
N LEU A 81 10.58 -2.27 8.00
CA LEU A 81 10.08 -1.07 7.36
C LEU A 81 9.77 0.01 8.40
N MET A 82 10.13 1.23 8.09
CA MET A 82 9.78 2.43 8.84
C MET A 82 9.36 3.51 7.85
N GLN A 83 8.29 4.22 8.15
CA GLN A 83 7.88 5.41 7.42
C GLN A 83 8.46 6.64 8.10
N VAL A 84 9.02 7.56 7.32
CA VAL A 84 9.68 8.76 7.81
C VAL A 84 9.22 9.93 6.96
N GLY A 85 8.73 11.01 7.59
CA GLY A 85 8.25 12.20 6.89
C GLY A 85 9.34 13.06 6.22
N THR A 86 10.59 12.59 6.15
CA THR A 86 11.74 13.30 5.57
C THR A 86 12.13 12.73 4.21
N ASP A 87 13.13 13.33 3.55
CA ASP A 87 13.83 13.03 2.29
C ASP A 87 13.25 11.95 1.33
N PHE A 88 13.03 10.72 1.78
CA PHE A 88 12.62 9.60 0.91
C PHE A 88 11.35 8.86 1.32
N GLY A 89 10.67 9.27 2.40
CA GLY A 89 9.38 8.71 2.83
C GLY A 89 9.43 7.33 3.50
N TRP A 90 10.17 6.39 2.90
CA TRP A 90 10.22 4.99 3.33
C TRP A 90 11.65 4.55 3.60
N TYR A 91 11.85 3.84 4.71
CA TYR A 91 13.14 3.37 5.18
C TYR A 91 13.07 1.87 5.46
N LEU A 92 13.91 1.10 4.78
CA LEU A 92 13.94 -0.35 4.80
C LEU A 92 15.29 -0.84 5.28
N LYS A 93 15.27 -1.85 6.16
CA LYS A 93 16.42 -2.72 6.41
C LYS A 93 16.10 -4.12 5.90
N ILE A 94 16.88 -4.54 4.92
CA ILE A 94 16.75 -5.84 4.28
C ILE A 94 17.76 -6.80 4.94
N PRO A 95 17.32 -7.95 5.48
CA PRO A 95 18.23 -8.95 6.04
C PRO A 95 19.31 -9.35 5.02
N GLY A 96 20.56 -9.43 5.46
CA GLY A 96 21.70 -9.75 4.59
C GLY A 96 22.30 -8.57 3.81
N TYR A 97 21.62 -7.41 3.76
CA TYR A 97 22.12 -6.23 3.06
C TYR A 97 22.64 -5.18 4.05
N ARG A 98 23.77 -4.55 3.73
CA ARG A 98 24.32 -3.44 4.52
C ARG A 98 23.69 -2.11 4.12
N GLY A 99 23.24 -1.35 5.11
CA GLY A 99 22.74 0.02 4.95
C GLY A 99 21.22 0.12 5.05
N THR A 100 20.70 1.28 4.65
CA THR A 100 19.26 1.57 4.65
C THR A 100 18.81 1.82 3.22
N TRP A 101 17.63 1.33 2.89
CA TRP A 101 17.05 1.41 1.55
C TRP A 101 15.77 2.23 1.61
N THR A 102 15.39 2.84 0.50
CA THR A 102 14.05 3.40 0.31
C THR A 102 13.30 2.60 -0.74
N VAL A 103 11.98 2.75 -0.74
CA VAL A 103 11.08 2.22 -1.76
C VAL A 103 10.50 3.39 -2.53
N SER A 104 10.54 3.30 -3.87
CA SER A 104 9.93 4.28 -4.76
C SER A 104 8.41 4.11 -4.82
N LYS A 105 7.73 4.35 -3.70
CA LYS A 105 6.27 4.34 -3.57
C LYS A 105 5.78 5.67 -3.01
N ARG A 106 4.53 6.00 -3.34
CA ARG A 106 3.88 7.18 -2.77
C ARG A 106 3.84 7.07 -1.24
N TYR A 107 4.02 8.20 -0.56
CA TYR A 107 4.14 8.25 0.90
C TYR A 107 2.98 7.54 1.64
N ASN A 108 1.74 7.63 1.14
CA ASN A 108 0.56 7.00 1.76
C ASN A 108 0.07 5.73 1.05
N ASP A 109 0.90 5.10 0.21
CA ASP A 109 0.57 3.80 -0.39
C ASP A 109 1.01 2.68 0.56
N TYR A 110 0.05 1.96 1.15
CA TYR A 110 0.28 0.80 2.04
C TYR A 110 -0.14 -0.53 1.39
N SER A 111 -0.34 -0.55 0.07
CA SER A 111 -0.84 -1.71 -0.68
C SER A 111 0.24 -2.76 -1.04
N TRP A 112 1.51 -2.42 -0.83
CA TRP A 112 2.67 -3.19 -1.28
C TRP A 112 3.34 -4.04 -0.18
N PHE A 113 2.83 -3.97 1.05
CA PHE A 113 3.27 -4.81 2.15
C PHE A 113 2.12 -5.21 3.07
N LYS A 114 2.35 -6.27 3.84
CA LYS A 114 1.51 -6.68 4.97
C LYS A 114 2.36 -6.69 6.25
N LEU A 115 1.76 -6.34 7.38
CA LEU A 115 2.44 -6.49 8.67
C LEU A 115 2.72 -7.97 8.90
N GLY A 116 3.94 -8.30 9.32
CA GLY A 116 4.25 -9.65 9.75
C GLY A 116 3.43 -9.94 11.01
N TRP A 117 2.59 -10.96 10.97
CA TRP A 117 1.93 -11.43 12.18
C TRP A 117 3.02 -11.96 13.12
N HIS A 118 2.94 -11.57 14.40
CA HIS A 118 3.55 -12.35 15.47
C HIS A 118 2.93 -13.74 15.37
N TYR A 119 3.76 -14.74 15.03
CA TYR A 119 3.49 -16.12 15.44
C TYR A 119 4.15 -16.28 16.80
#